data_AF-A0A1Y3AJT6-F1
#
_entry.id   AF-A0A1Y3AJT6-F1
#
_cell.length_a   1.000
_cell.length_b   1.000
_cell.length_c   1.000
_cell.angle_alpha   90.00
_cell.angle_beta   90.00
_cell.angle_gamma   90.00
#
_symmetry.space_group_name_H-M   'P 1'
#
loop_
_entity.id
_entity.type
_entity.pdbx_description
1 polymer ?
#
loop_
_entity_poly.entity_id
_entity_poly.type
_entity_poly.pdbx_seq_one_letter_code
_entity_poly.pdbx_strand_id
1 'polypeptide(L)'
;MDITTETIDCDGHGGFDCVRYRFDYGGEDRALLDELRDDGERLAEGSDGRMARDSSRGRSADTQSVDGISGVLAEWVWKDWLTRTAERRDTGADVFQDDEWDTPQEQVDITVDRGRGESAAVEVRSSFPYTGAEKAVCTHFDVIGWYNNEVKKREIRKDYYVRVLFPFHKSNFWTEFESNSFDVYLAGGAPRAMLEDSPHAEDKPFTPHWDDSSDGGQRGTYRVISPIANAMDTPAITDEMVA
;
A
#
# COMPACT_ATOMS: atom_id res chain seq x y z
N MET A 1 19.64 6.21 -0.52
CA MET A 1 18.51 5.48 -1.13
C MET A 1 18.77 5.21 -2.60
N ASP A 2 18.68 3.95 -3.01
CA ASP A 2 18.78 3.52 -4.42
C ASP A 2 17.40 3.14 -4.96
N ILE A 3 17.07 3.56 -6.18
CA ILE A 3 15.76 3.32 -6.81
C ILE A 3 15.98 2.67 -8.17
N THR A 4 15.39 1.49 -8.36
CA THR A 4 15.52 0.70 -9.57
C THR A 4 14.18 0.15 -10.03
N THR A 5 13.99 -0.04 -11.33
CA THR A 5 12.84 -0.78 -11.86
C THR A 5 13.27 -2.23 -12.08
N GLU A 6 12.46 -3.16 -11.58
CA GLU A 6 12.69 -4.60 -11.69
C GLU A 6 11.48 -5.25 -12.35
N THR A 7 11.72 -6.01 -13.41
CA THR A 7 10.70 -6.81 -14.08
C THR A 7 10.55 -8.14 -13.37
N ILE A 8 9.33 -8.46 -12.93
CA ILE A 8 8.95 -9.75 -12.38
C ILE A 8 8.24 -10.53 -13.49
N ASP A 9 8.82 -11.64 -13.91
CA ASP A 9 8.21 -12.52 -14.91
C ASP A 9 7.17 -13.43 -14.24
N CYS A 10 5.89 -13.19 -14.52
CA CYS A 10 4.81 -14.05 -14.06
C CYS A 10 4.35 -14.97 -15.20
N ASP A 11 4.37 -16.28 -14.95
CA ASP A 11 3.88 -17.28 -15.91
C ASP A 11 2.47 -16.92 -16.39
N GLY A 12 2.32 -16.65 -17.69
CA GLY A 12 1.03 -16.30 -18.32
C GLY A 12 0.62 -14.83 -18.27
N HIS A 13 1.38 -13.94 -17.61
CA HIS A 13 1.07 -12.51 -17.49
C HIS A 13 2.09 -11.57 -18.16
N GLY A 14 3.17 -12.11 -18.73
CA GLY A 14 4.29 -11.29 -19.23
C GLY A 14 5.12 -10.73 -18.07
N GLY A 15 6.01 -9.80 -18.38
CA GLY A 15 6.78 -9.09 -17.35
C GLY A 15 5.92 -8.05 -16.64
N PHE A 16 6.02 -8.00 -15.31
CA PHE A 16 5.35 -7.03 -14.45
C PHE A 16 6.39 -6.14 -13.76
N ASP A 17 6.43 -4.86 -14.11
CA ASP A 17 7.45 -3.94 -13.61
C ASP A 17 7.11 -3.39 -12.22
N CYS A 18 7.98 -3.67 -11.26
CA CYS A 18 7.94 -3.05 -9.93
C CYS A 18 9.04 -1.99 -9.80
N VAL A 19 8.85 -1.03 -8.90
CA VAL A 19 9.93 -0.10 -8.53
C VAL A 19 10.43 -0.49 -7.15
N ARG A 20 11.71 -0.82 -7.07
CA ARG A 20 12.41 -1.17 -5.84
C ARG A 20 13.10 0.06 -5.26
N TYR A 21 12.78 0.35 -4.01
CA TYR A 21 13.47 1.28 -3.14
C TYR A 21 14.37 0.48 -2.21
N ARG A 22 15.68 0.76 -2.24
CA ARG A 22 16.66 0.21 -1.29
C ARG A 22 17.10 1.32 -0.34
N PHE A 23 16.74 1.16 0.93
CA PHE A 23 17.09 2.09 2.01
C PHE A 23 18.30 1.61 2.78
N ASP A 24 19.09 2.53 3.34
CA ASP A 24 20.21 2.25 4.26
C ASP A 24 20.06 3.04 5.58
N TYR A 25 19.59 2.35 6.62
CA TYR A 25 19.42 2.94 7.96
C TYR A 25 20.76 3.22 8.66
N GLY A 26 21.82 2.51 8.28
CA GLY A 26 23.17 2.73 8.80
C GLY A 26 23.86 3.94 8.18
N GLY A 27 23.34 4.47 7.07
CA GLY A 27 23.97 5.48 6.24
C GLY A 27 23.13 6.74 6.02
N GLU A 28 23.03 7.14 4.76
CA GLU A 28 22.49 8.45 4.36
C GLU A 28 20.97 8.58 4.56
N ASP A 29 20.24 7.46 4.61
CA ASP A 29 18.78 7.47 4.71
C ASP A 29 18.27 7.52 6.16
N ARG A 30 19.18 7.41 7.13
CA ARG A 30 18.82 7.32 8.56
C ARG A 30 17.91 8.44 9.03
N ALA A 31 18.23 9.69 8.68
CA ALA A 31 17.48 10.85 9.16
C ALA A 31 16.02 10.82 8.65
N LEU A 32 15.81 10.42 7.40
CA LEU A 32 14.49 10.22 6.82
C LEU A 32 13.76 9.07 7.51
N LEU A 33 14.43 7.93 7.71
CA LEU A 33 13.81 6.76 8.32
C LEU A 33 13.44 7.01 9.79
N ASP A 34 14.23 7.79 10.52
CA ASP A 34 13.93 8.23 11.88
C ASP A 34 12.69 9.14 11.90
N GLU A 35 12.56 10.08 10.95
CA GLU A 35 11.36 10.90 10.80
C GLU A 35 10.11 10.06 10.50
N LEU A 36 10.18 9.16 9.51
CA LEU A 36 9.06 8.28 9.15
C LEU A 36 8.67 7.31 10.28
N ARG A 37 9.66 6.88 11.08
CA ARG A 37 9.44 6.09 12.29
C ARG A 37 8.67 6.91 13.32
N ASP A 38 9.12 8.11 13.64
CA ASP A 38 8.48 8.98 14.62
C ASP A 38 7.03 9.28 14.21
N ASP A 39 6.79 9.52 12.92
CA ASP A 39 5.45 9.74 12.36
C ASP A 39 4.55 8.52 12.52
N GLY A 40 5.07 7.33 12.19
CA GLY A 40 4.36 6.06 12.35
C GLY A 40 4.07 5.71 13.81
N GLU A 41 4.98 6.01 14.73
CA GLU A 41 4.79 5.82 16.17
C GLU A 41 3.68 6.76 16.69
N ARG A 42 3.65 8.03 16.26
CA ARG A 42 2.56 8.96 16.63
C ARG A 42 1.20 8.50 16.14
N LEU A 43 1.10 7.98 14.92
CA LEU A 43 -0.15 7.42 14.39
C LEU A 43 -0.58 6.17 15.17
N ALA A 44 0.36 5.32 15.56
CA ALA A 44 0.08 4.14 16.36
C ALA A 44 -0.47 4.50 17.75
N GLU A 45 0.09 5.52 18.42
CA GLU A 45 -0.39 6.01 19.72
C GLU A 45 -1.80 6.61 19.65
N GLY A 46 -2.17 7.23 18.51
CA GLY A 46 -3.51 7.75 18.26
C GLY A 46 -4.55 6.68 17.90
N SER A 47 -4.14 5.44 17.64
CA SER A 47 -5.05 4.36 17.25
C SER A 47 -5.84 3.82 18.45
N ASP A 48 -7.13 3.53 18.24
CA ASP A 48 -7.96 2.86 19.26
C ASP A 48 -7.60 1.37 19.47
N GLY A 49 -6.55 0.89 18.78
CA GLY A 49 -6.00 -0.46 18.87
C GLY A 49 -6.88 -1.56 18.26
N ARG A 50 -8.08 -1.26 17.77
CA ARG A 50 -8.99 -2.26 17.19
C ARG A 50 -8.54 -2.63 15.78
N MET A 51 -8.74 -3.90 15.40
CA MET A 51 -8.50 -4.30 14.02
C MET A 51 -9.68 -3.88 13.14
N ALA A 52 -9.40 -3.24 12.00
CA ALA A 52 -10.43 -2.88 11.02
C ALA A 52 -11.25 -4.07 10.49
N ARG A 53 -10.67 -5.29 10.53
CA ARG A 53 -11.30 -6.55 10.11
C ARG A 53 -12.21 -7.19 11.16
N ASP A 54 -11.91 -6.95 12.43
CA ASP A 54 -12.56 -7.55 13.59
C ASP A 54 -12.37 -6.62 14.78
N SER A 55 -13.35 -5.74 14.98
CA SER A 55 -13.35 -4.75 16.06
C SER A 55 -13.45 -5.37 17.45
N SER A 56 -13.65 -6.69 17.56
CA SER A 56 -13.69 -7.43 18.83
C SER A 56 -12.30 -7.86 19.34
N ARG A 57 -11.25 -7.73 18.51
CA ARG A 57 -9.87 -8.09 18.85
C ARG A 57 -8.95 -6.85 18.75
N GLY A 58 -8.13 -6.66 19.79
CA GLY A 58 -7.11 -5.60 19.84
C GLY A 58 -5.75 -6.05 19.29
N ARG A 59 -5.01 -5.13 18.67
CA ARG A 59 -3.61 -5.33 18.25
C ARG A 59 -2.66 -5.13 19.44
N SER A 60 -1.56 -5.88 19.49
CA SER A 60 -0.47 -5.58 20.43
C SER A 60 0.15 -4.21 20.12
N ALA A 61 0.74 -3.55 21.11
CA ALA A 61 1.40 -2.25 20.90
C ALA A 61 2.49 -2.33 19.82
N ASP A 62 3.31 -3.39 19.85
CA ASP A 62 4.33 -3.66 18.82
C ASP A 62 3.71 -3.80 17.42
N THR A 63 2.60 -4.53 17.30
CA THR A 63 1.89 -4.65 16.00
C THR A 63 1.32 -3.32 15.53
N GLN A 64 0.83 -2.46 16.44
CA GLN A 64 0.35 -1.13 16.10
C GLN A 64 1.49 -0.23 15.60
N SER A 65 2.65 -0.26 16.26
CA SER A 65 3.85 0.48 15.83
C SER A 65 4.33 0.01 14.46
N VAL A 66 4.48 -1.31 14.25
CA VAL A 66 4.89 -1.85 12.94
C VAL A 66 3.90 -1.49 11.84
N ASP A 67 2.59 -1.59 12.10
CA ASP A 67 1.55 -1.19 11.15
C ASP A 67 1.62 0.31 10.83
N GLY A 68 1.81 1.16 11.84
CA GLY A 68 1.92 2.62 11.68
C GLY A 68 3.14 3.01 10.84
N ILE A 69 4.33 2.54 11.21
CA ILE A 69 5.59 2.87 10.53
C ILE A 69 5.60 2.33 9.10
N SER A 70 5.16 1.09 8.89
CA SER A 70 5.09 0.52 7.54
C SER A 70 4.00 1.16 6.67
N GLY A 71 2.94 1.70 7.26
CA GLY A 71 1.94 2.53 6.57
C GLY A 71 2.54 3.85 6.09
N VAL A 72 3.13 4.63 7.01
CA VAL A 72 3.78 5.91 6.69
C VAL A 72 4.87 5.75 5.65
N LEU A 73 5.74 4.74 5.80
CA LEU A 73 6.78 4.47 4.82
C LEU A 73 6.19 4.09 3.45
N ALA A 74 5.09 3.33 3.41
CA ALA A 74 4.42 2.96 2.16
C ALA A 74 3.82 4.17 1.43
N GLU A 75 3.18 5.07 2.17
CA GLU A 75 2.64 6.32 1.61
C GLU A 75 3.77 7.22 1.10
N TRP A 76 4.84 7.34 1.89
CA TRP A 76 6.00 8.14 1.51
C TRP A 76 6.65 7.65 0.21
N VAL A 77 6.87 6.34 0.03
CA VAL A 77 7.51 5.83 -1.20
C VAL A 77 6.63 6.03 -2.44
N TRP A 78 5.31 5.94 -2.32
CA TRP A 78 4.41 6.25 -3.43
C TRP A 78 4.42 7.74 -3.76
N LYS A 79 4.35 8.61 -2.76
CA LYS A 79 4.45 10.05 -2.96
C LYS A 79 5.76 10.44 -3.63
N ASP A 80 6.91 9.99 -3.10
CA ASP A 80 8.24 10.28 -3.66
C ASP A 80 8.32 9.82 -5.13
N TRP A 81 7.84 8.62 -5.45
CA TRP A 81 7.85 8.11 -6.83
C TRP A 81 6.95 8.90 -7.78
N LEU A 82 5.73 9.25 -7.34
CA LEU A 82 4.78 10.03 -8.13
C LEU A 82 5.31 11.43 -8.38
N THR A 83 5.80 12.12 -7.34
CA THR A 83 6.41 13.46 -7.46
C THR A 83 7.57 13.45 -8.43
N ARG A 84 8.54 12.54 -8.26
CA ARG A 84 9.70 12.44 -9.17
C ARG A 84 9.28 12.15 -10.61
N THR A 85 8.22 11.36 -10.80
CA THR A 85 7.74 11.03 -12.14
C THR A 85 7.01 12.19 -12.79
N ALA A 86 6.16 12.91 -12.05
CA ALA A 86 5.50 14.13 -12.51
C ALA A 86 6.53 15.20 -12.91
N GLU A 87 7.54 15.44 -12.06
CA GLU A 87 8.63 16.39 -12.33
C GLU A 87 9.45 15.99 -13.56
N ARG A 88 9.89 14.73 -13.64
CA ARG A 88 10.70 14.20 -14.75
C ARG A 88 9.96 14.26 -16.09
N ARG A 89 8.63 14.13 -16.07
CA ARG A 89 7.77 14.15 -17.26
C ARG A 89 7.15 15.52 -17.54
N ASP A 90 7.35 16.49 -16.65
CA ASP A 90 6.77 17.84 -16.75
C ASP A 90 5.24 17.80 -16.93
N THR A 91 4.55 16.95 -16.16
CA THR A 91 3.08 16.83 -16.25
C THR A 91 2.35 17.99 -15.59
N GLY A 92 3.04 18.72 -14.70
CA GLY A 92 2.44 19.76 -13.87
C GLY A 92 1.54 19.21 -12.76
N ALA A 93 1.59 17.91 -12.48
CA ALA A 93 0.86 17.30 -11.38
C ALA A 93 1.57 17.56 -10.04
N ASP A 94 0.81 18.03 -9.06
CA ASP A 94 1.28 18.21 -7.68
C ASP A 94 0.76 17.04 -6.81
N VAL A 95 1.64 16.48 -5.97
CA VAL A 95 1.35 15.28 -5.17
C VAL A 95 1.46 15.60 -3.69
N PHE A 96 0.40 15.32 -2.94
CA PHE A 96 0.28 15.67 -1.53
C PHE A 96 -0.12 14.46 -0.70
N GLN A 97 0.33 14.42 0.55
CA GLN A 97 -0.26 13.56 1.59
C GLN A 97 -1.31 14.40 2.30
N ASP A 98 -2.47 13.82 2.60
CA ASP A 98 -3.53 14.52 3.31
C ASP A 98 -3.42 14.25 4.81
N ASP A 99 -2.95 15.25 5.53
CA ASP A 99 -2.67 15.16 6.96
C ASP A 99 -3.86 15.64 7.82
N GLU A 100 -4.91 16.19 7.19
CA GLU A 100 -6.06 16.81 7.86
C GLU A 100 -7.38 16.14 7.46
N TRP A 101 -8.03 15.45 8.39
CA TRP A 101 -9.35 14.87 8.18
C TRP A 101 -10.24 14.98 9.43
N ASP A 102 -11.54 15.23 9.20
CA ASP A 102 -12.53 15.33 10.29
C ASP A 102 -12.93 13.94 10.81
N THR A 103 -12.94 12.92 9.94
CA THR A 103 -13.23 11.53 10.29
C THR A 103 -12.32 10.52 9.59
N PRO A 104 -12.00 9.35 10.20
CA PRO A 104 -11.11 8.36 9.58
C PRO A 104 -11.64 7.79 8.25
N GLN A 105 -12.93 7.97 7.95
CA GLN A 105 -13.53 7.53 6.69
C GLN A 105 -13.27 8.50 5.53
N GLU A 106 -12.87 9.73 5.83
CA GLU A 106 -12.55 10.78 4.87
C GLU A 106 -11.07 10.82 4.50
N GLN A 107 -10.20 10.23 5.34
CA GLN A 107 -8.77 10.11 5.11
C GLN A 107 -8.46 9.66 3.67
N VAL A 108 -7.60 10.41 2.99
CA VAL A 108 -7.01 10.09 1.68
C VAL A 108 -5.52 10.02 1.88
N ASP A 109 -4.90 8.88 1.60
CA ASP A 109 -3.47 8.72 1.87
C ASP A 109 -2.63 9.65 0.97
N ILE A 110 -2.95 9.72 -0.32
CA ILE A 110 -2.30 10.61 -1.29
C ILE A 110 -3.34 11.27 -2.19
N THR A 111 -3.20 12.57 -2.41
CA THR A 111 -3.93 13.34 -3.44
C THR A 111 -2.98 13.75 -4.55
N VAL A 112 -3.35 13.49 -5.80
CA VAL A 112 -2.65 13.97 -7.00
C VAL A 112 -3.52 15.04 -7.68
N ASP A 113 -3.10 16.30 -7.63
CA ASP A 113 -3.73 17.40 -8.37
C ASP A 113 -3.07 17.49 -9.76
N ARG A 114 -3.85 17.24 -10.81
CA ARG A 114 -3.38 17.30 -12.22
C ARG A 114 -3.54 18.68 -12.84
N GLY A 115 -3.97 19.65 -12.03
CA GLY A 115 -4.34 20.99 -12.45
C GLY A 115 -5.75 21.06 -13.05
N ARG A 116 -6.20 22.28 -13.34
CA ARG A 116 -7.51 22.60 -13.97
C ARG A 116 -8.74 22.06 -13.21
N GLY A 117 -8.59 21.74 -11.93
CA GLY A 117 -9.66 21.23 -11.07
C GLY A 117 -9.85 19.72 -11.14
N GLU A 118 -8.89 18.98 -11.69
CA GLU A 118 -8.87 17.53 -11.68
C GLU A 118 -7.91 17.03 -10.61
N SER A 119 -8.44 16.40 -9.56
CA SER A 119 -7.66 15.72 -8.54
C SER A 119 -8.06 14.25 -8.43
N ALA A 120 -7.10 13.41 -8.05
CA ALA A 120 -7.29 11.99 -7.84
C ALA A 120 -6.88 11.61 -6.42
N ALA A 121 -7.76 10.89 -5.74
CA ALA A 121 -7.48 10.30 -4.45
C ALA A 121 -6.87 8.89 -4.62
N VAL A 122 -5.80 8.61 -3.90
CA VAL A 122 -5.06 7.35 -3.95
C VAL A 122 -5.05 6.70 -2.56
N GLU A 123 -5.43 5.44 -2.51
CA GLU A 123 -5.33 4.57 -1.34
C GLU A 123 -4.05 3.73 -1.42
N VAL A 124 -3.24 3.73 -0.35
CA VAL A 124 -1.98 3.00 -0.28
C VAL A 124 -2.12 1.82 0.70
N ARG A 125 -1.76 0.61 0.24
CA ARG A 125 -1.79 -0.59 1.10
C ARG A 125 -0.43 -1.27 1.17
N SER A 126 0.13 -1.36 2.37
CA SER A 126 1.33 -2.13 2.64
C SER A 126 1.05 -3.62 2.88
N SER A 127 2.04 -4.47 2.62
CA SER A 127 1.97 -5.92 2.81
C SER A 127 3.34 -6.52 3.05
N PHE A 128 3.38 -7.64 3.79
CA PHE A 128 4.61 -8.33 4.20
C PHE A 128 4.72 -9.74 3.59
N PRO A 129 4.98 -9.86 2.27
CA PRO A 129 5.18 -11.16 1.65
C PRO A 129 6.52 -11.78 2.07
N TYR A 130 6.48 -12.63 3.09
CA TYR A 130 7.64 -13.43 3.50
C TYR A 130 8.15 -14.39 2.40
N THR A 131 7.33 -14.65 1.38
CA THR A 131 7.65 -15.51 0.23
C THR A 131 8.40 -14.78 -0.89
N GLY A 132 8.70 -13.49 -0.71
CA GLY A 132 9.38 -12.64 -1.69
C GLY A 132 8.42 -11.92 -2.66
N ALA A 133 8.92 -10.89 -3.34
CA ALA A 133 8.12 -10.03 -4.23
C ALA A 133 7.53 -10.80 -5.43
N GLU A 134 8.29 -11.70 -6.06
CA GLU A 134 7.83 -12.49 -7.21
C GLU A 134 6.55 -13.28 -6.89
N LYS A 135 6.59 -14.13 -5.86
CA LYS A 135 5.43 -14.93 -5.45
C LYS A 135 4.28 -14.06 -4.96
N ALA A 136 4.58 -12.90 -4.37
CA ALA A 136 3.55 -11.96 -3.97
C ALA A 136 2.79 -11.43 -5.19
N VAL A 137 3.53 -10.93 -6.19
CA VAL A 137 2.98 -10.34 -7.41
C VAL A 137 2.24 -11.38 -8.25
N CYS A 138 2.83 -12.55 -8.45
CA CYS A 138 2.32 -13.54 -9.39
C CYS A 138 1.24 -14.46 -8.80
N THR A 139 1.08 -14.56 -7.47
CA THR A 139 0.24 -15.65 -6.91
C THR A 139 -0.44 -15.34 -5.58
N HIS A 140 0.25 -14.74 -4.62
CA HIS A 140 -0.21 -14.75 -3.22
C HIS A 140 -0.90 -13.47 -2.75
N PHE A 141 -0.67 -12.35 -3.43
CA PHE A 141 -1.22 -11.07 -3.03
C PHE A 141 -2.07 -10.48 -4.16
N ASP A 142 -3.05 -9.70 -3.72
CA ASP A 142 -3.99 -8.99 -4.59
C ASP A 142 -3.73 -7.48 -4.53
N VAL A 143 -4.28 -6.69 -5.46
CA VAL A 143 -4.52 -5.26 -5.22
C VAL A 143 -5.81 -5.14 -4.43
N ILE A 144 -5.77 -4.51 -3.25
CA ILE A 144 -6.92 -4.41 -2.34
C ILE A 144 -7.61 -3.06 -2.51
N GLY A 145 -8.89 -3.11 -2.88
CA GLY A 145 -9.82 -2.00 -2.94
C GLY A 145 -10.62 -1.80 -1.64
N TRP A 146 -11.81 -1.22 -1.77
CA TRP A 146 -12.70 -0.90 -0.64
C TRP A 146 -13.32 -2.12 0.03
N TYR A 147 -13.77 -1.93 1.27
CA TYR A 147 -14.53 -2.92 2.01
C TYR A 147 -15.94 -3.04 1.46
N ASN A 148 -16.40 -4.28 1.31
CA ASN A 148 -17.79 -4.63 1.05
C ASN A 148 -18.33 -5.36 2.29
N ASN A 149 -18.75 -4.59 3.31
CA ASN A 149 -19.45 -5.14 4.47
C ASN A 149 -20.52 -4.18 5.01
N GLU A 150 -21.44 -4.70 5.83
CA GLU A 150 -22.56 -3.90 6.31
C GLU A 150 -22.18 -2.80 7.31
N VAL A 151 -20.97 -2.89 7.88
CA VAL A 151 -20.46 -1.98 8.92
C VAL A 151 -19.76 -0.75 8.31
N LYS A 152 -19.07 -0.93 7.17
CA LYS A 152 -18.36 0.11 6.41
C LYS A 152 -19.09 0.47 5.10
N LYS A 153 -20.43 0.49 5.08
CA LYS A 153 -21.25 0.92 3.92
C LYS A 153 -20.97 2.37 3.43
N ARG A 154 -20.00 3.08 4.01
CA ARG A 154 -19.70 4.50 3.81
C ARG A 154 -18.23 4.79 3.52
N GLU A 155 -17.37 3.79 3.31
CA GLU A 155 -16.00 4.07 2.89
C GLU A 155 -16.02 4.77 1.53
N ILE A 156 -15.45 5.97 1.48
CA ILE A 156 -15.36 6.74 0.25
C ILE A 156 -14.38 5.99 -0.66
N ARG A 157 -14.88 5.48 -1.78
CA ARG A 157 -14.03 4.86 -2.80
C ARG A 157 -13.06 5.92 -3.31
N LYS A 158 -11.77 5.58 -3.32
CA LYS A 158 -10.69 6.36 -3.93
C LYS A 158 -10.56 6.04 -5.41
N ASP A 159 -9.87 6.89 -6.15
CA ASP A 159 -9.70 6.78 -7.60
C ASP A 159 -8.67 5.71 -7.96
N TYR A 160 -7.64 5.56 -7.13
CA TYR A 160 -6.57 4.59 -7.32
C TYR A 160 -6.29 3.81 -6.04
N TYR A 161 -5.90 2.55 -6.20
CA TYR A 161 -5.50 1.66 -5.11
C TYR A 161 -4.16 1.04 -5.45
N VAL A 162 -3.15 1.32 -4.65
CA VAL A 162 -1.77 0.94 -4.93
C VAL A 162 -1.17 0.09 -3.82
N ARG A 163 -0.16 -0.70 -4.17
CA ARG A 163 0.43 -1.68 -3.28
C ARG A 163 1.90 -1.41 -3.00
N VAL A 164 2.29 -1.58 -1.74
CA VAL A 164 3.69 -1.63 -1.30
C VAL A 164 3.98 -2.98 -0.66
N LEU A 165 5.10 -3.59 -1.04
CA LEU A 165 5.56 -4.88 -0.52
C LEU A 165 6.86 -4.73 0.27
N PHE A 166 6.84 -5.24 1.50
CA PHE A 166 8.00 -5.46 2.36
C PHE A 166 8.36 -6.94 2.27
N PRO A 167 9.41 -7.33 1.52
CA PRO A 167 9.70 -8.71 1.10
C PRO A 167 10.28 -9.58 2.23
N PHE A 168 9.76 -9.45 3.45
CA PHE A 168 10.19 -10.16 4.64
C PHE A 168 8.99 -10.39 5.58
N HIS A 169 9.17 -11.27 6.56
CA HIS A 169 8.12 -11.55 7.54
C HIS A 169 7.94 -10.37 8.49
N LYS A 170 6.70 -9.99 8.81
CA LYS A 170 6.40 -8.83 9.69
C LYS A 170 7.12 -8.89 11.05
N SER A 171 7.31 -10.09 11.62
CA SER A 171 8.06 -10.25 12.88
C SER A 171 9.52 -9.80 12.80
N ASN A 172 10.07 -9.67 11.60
CA ASN A 172 11.44 -9.25 11.37
C ASN A 172 11.53 -7.74 11.09
N PHE A 173 10.40 -7.01 11.11
CA PHE A 173 10.33 -5.60 10.71
C PHE A 173 11.45 -4.76 11.32
N TRP A 174 11.62 -4.78 12.64
CA TRP A 174 12.66 -3.98 13.31
C TRP A 174 14.08 -4.37 12.89
N THR A 175 14.34 -5.66 12.70
CA THR A 175 15.65 -6.14 12.25
C THR A 175 15.97 -5.67 10.84
N GLU A 176 14.98 -5.69 9.94
CA GLU A 176 15.16 -5.25 8.56
C GLU A 176 15.21 -3.73 8.45
N PHE A 177 14.30 -3.02 9.13
CA PHE A 177 14.19 -1.56 9.12
C PHE A 177 15.45 -0.89 9.66
N GLU A 178 16.03 -1.41 10.74
CA GLU A 178 17.27 -0.87 11.35
C GLU A 178 18.55 -1.46 10.73
N SER A 179 18.44 -2.22 9.63
CA SER A 179 19.57 -2.82 8.94
C SER A 179 20.33 -1.83 8.05
N ASN A 180 21.57 -2.18 7.68
CA ASN A 180 22.35 -1.41 6.70
C ASN A 180 21.71 -1.41 5.29
N SER A 181 20.80 -2.34 5.00
CA SER A 181 20.00 -2.22 3.78
C SER A 181 18.75 -3.09 3.80
N PHE A 182 17.60 -2.50 3.48
CA PHE A 182 16.38 -3.25 3.21
C PHE A 182 15.67 -2.73 1.95
N ASP A 183 14.92 -3.64 1.31
CA ASP A 183 14.20 -3.35 0.08
C ASP A 183 12.70 -3.17 0.35
N VAL A 184 12.08 -2.24 -0.38
CA VAL A 184 10.63 -1.99 -0.43
C VAL A 184 10.24 -1.90 -1.89
N TYR A 185 9.10 -2.50 -2.26
CA TYR A 185 8.64 -2.53 -3.65
C TYR A 185 7.31 -1.80 -3.81
N LEU A 186 7.26 -0.82 -4.71
CA LEU A 186 6.02 -0.38 -5.31
C LEU A 186 5.60 -1.48 -6.30
N ALA A 187 4.48 -2.13 -6.03
CA ALA A 187 4.02 -3.33 -6.74
C ALA A 187 2.71 -3.07 -7.50
N GLY A 188 2.70 -1.98 -8.26
CA GLY A 188 1.57 -1.61 -9.09
C GLY A 188 0.31 -1.23 -8.32
N GLY A 189 -0.81 -1.26 -9.03
CA GLY A 189 -2.10 -0.87 -8.50
C GLY A 189 -3.21 -0.99 -9.53
N ALA A 190 -4.39 -0.53 -9.16
CA ALA A 190 -5.57 -0.53 -10.01
C ALA A 190 -6.32 0.79 -9.89
N PRO A 191 -6.79 1.37 -11.01
CA PRO A 191 -7.81 2.40 -10.94
C PRO A 191 -9.12 1.80 -10.43
N ARG A 192 -9.98 2.63 -9.86
CA ARG A 192 -11.31 2.25 -9.40
C ARG A 192 -12.10 1.51 -10.49
N ALA A 193 -12.06 2.02 -11.72
CA ALA A 193 -12.75 1.40 -12.85
C ALA A 193 -12.28 -0.05 -13.10
N MET A 194 -10.99 -0.34 -12.92
CA MET A 194 -10.48 -1.71 -13.03
C MET A 194 -11.04 -2.59 -11.90
N LEU A 195 -11.09 -2.09 -10.66
CA LEU A 195 -11.75 -2.80 -9.56
C LEU A 195 -13.26 -2.96 -9.79
N GLU A 196 -13.94 -2.08 -10.53
CA GLU A 196 -15.37 -2.22 -10.83
C GLU A 196 -15.64 -3.21 -11.97
N ASP A 197 -14.88 -3.12 -13.06
CA ASP A 197 -15.24 -3.73 -14.34
C ASP A 197 -14.33 -4.88 -14.82
N SER A 198 -13.16 -5.07 -14.22
CA SER A 198 -12.21 -6.10 -14.68
C SER A 198 -12.78 -7.52 -14.49
N PRO A 199 -12.52 -8.45 -15.43
CA PRO A 199 -12.83 -9.87 -15.23
C PRO A 199 -12.01 -10.50 -14.09
N HIS A 200 -10.94 -9.84 -13.65
CA HIS A 200 -10.10 -10.26 -12.52
C HIS A 200 -10.53 -9.64 -11.19
N ALA A 201 -11.61 -8.85 -11.21
CA ALA A 201 -12.14 -8.19 -10.02
C ALA A 201 -13.16 -9.07 -9.29
N GLU A 202 -12.89 -9.37 -8.03
CA GLU A 202 -13.75 -10.22 -7.20
C GLU A 202 -13.85 -9.72 -5.75
N ASP A 203 -14.91 -10.14 -5.06
CA ASP A 203 -15.06 -9.88 -3.63
C ASP A 203 -14.49 -11.05 -2.83
N LYS A 204 -13.41 -10.82 -2.09
CA LYS A 204 -12.76 -11.84 -1.26
C LYS A 204 -13.03 -11.62 0.22
N PRO A 205 -13.27 -12.70 1.00
CA PRO A 205 -13.25 -12.60 2.46
C PRO A 205 -11.82 -12.31 2.93
N PHE A 206 -11.67 -11.40 3.88
CA PHE A 206 -10.35 -11.14 4.45
C PHE A 206 -9.97 -12.23 5.44
N THR A 207 -9.18 -13.19 4.96
CA THR A 207 -8.59 -14.24 5.79
C THR A 207 -7.07 -14.03 5.77
N PRO A 208 -6.48 -13.42 6.80
CA PRO A 208 -5.03 -13.28 6.87
C PRO A 208 -4.40 -14.68 6.99
N HIS A 209 -3.23 -14.86 6.36
CA HIS A 209 -2.53 -16.15 6.27
C HIS A 209 -2.18 -16.82 7.62
N TRP A 210 -2.30 -16.09 8.73
CA TRP A 210 -1.95 -16.53 10.10
C TRP A 210 -3.16 -16.81 11.00
N ASP A 211 -4.39 -16.56 10.54
CA ASP A 211 -5.59 -16.65 11.38
C ASP A 211 -6.42 -17.88 10.99
N ASP A 212 -6.14 -18.98 11.69
CA ASP A 212 -6.87 -20.26 11.64
C ASP A 212 -8.21 -20.21 12.42
N SER A 213 -8.72 -19.01 12.73
CA SER A 213 -9.92 -18.91 13.56
C SER A 213 -11.16 -19.35 12.78
N SER A 214 -11.55 -20.60 13.02
CA SER A 214 -12.82 -21.24 12.66
C SER A 214 -14.06 -20.58 13.31
N ASP A 215 -13.96 -19.34 13.82
CA ASP A 215 -15.07 -18.63 14.43
C ASP A 215 -15.78 -17.78 13.37
N GLY A 216 -17.03 -18.15 13.11
CA GLY A 216 -17.95 -17.55 12.14
C GLY A 216 -18.43 -16.15 12.50
N GLY A 217 -17.54 -15.29 12.99
CA GLY A 217 -17.76 -13.85 13.07
C GLY A 217 -17.92 -13.26 11.67
N GLN A 218 -18.72 -12.19 11.56
CA GLN A 218 -19.07 -11.53 10.30
C GLN A 218 -17.81 -10.95 9.62
N ARG A 219 -17.14 -11.76 8.78
CA ARG A 219 -15.91 -11.35 8.09
C ARG A 219 -16.25 -10.34 7.00
N GLY A 220 -15.66 -9.15 7.06
CA GLY A 220 -15.77 -8.20 5.95
C GLY A 220 -15.16 -8.78 4.67
N THR A 221 -15.79 -8.50 3.54
CA THR A 221 -15.18 -8.78 2.22
C THR A 221 -14.53 -7.52 1.67
N TYR A 222 -13.61 -7.68 0.74
CA TYR A 222 -12.93 -6.59 0.04
C TYR A 222 -13.06 -6.81 -1.45
N ARG A 223 -13.22 -5.72 -2.20
CA ARG A 223 -13.06 -5.74 -3.65
C ARG A 223 -11.57 -5.82 -3.96
N VAL A 224 -11.16 -6.75 -4.83
CA VAL A 224 -9.74 -6.95 -5.15
C VAL A 224 -9.51 -7.22 -6.65
N ILE A 225 -8.30 -6.97 -7.14
CA ILE A 225 -7.77 -7.57 -8.38
C ILE A 225 -6.81 -8.69 -8.00
N SER A 226 -7.05 -9.90 -8.52
CA SER A 226 -6.34 -11.11 -8.09
C SER A 226 -5.65 -11.86 -9.24
N PRO A 227 -4.35 -12.20 -9.15
CA PRO A 227 -3.34 -11.61 -8.24
C PRO A 227 -2.94 -10.19 -8.67
N ILE A 228 -1.96 -9.57 -8.00
CA ILE A 228 -1.41 -8.26 -8.39
C ILE A 228 -1.02 -8.22 -9.88
N ALA A 229 -0.47 -9.29 -10.43
CA ALA A 229 -0.08 -9.37 -11.84
C ALA A 229 -1.24 -9.16 -12.86
N ASN A 230 -2.50 -9.21 -12.41
CA ASN A 230 -3.67 -8.87 -13.23
C ASN A 230 -4.05 -7.39 -13.19
N ALA A 231 -3.38 -6.60 -12.35
CA ALA A 231 -3.55 -5.16 -12.25
C ALA A 231 -2.54 -4.43 -13.15
N MET A 232 -2.43 -3.11 -13.01
CA MET A 232 -1.42 -2.33 -13.69
C MET A 232 -0.10 -2.41 -12.93
N ASP A 233 0.99 -2.57 -13.66
CA ASP A 233 2.34 -2.49 -13.09
C ASP A 233 2.66 -1.06 -12.63
N THR A 234 3.79 -0.90 -11.92
CA THR A 234 4.12 0.39 -11.29
C THR A 234 4.26 1.52 -12.32
N PRO A 235 4.98 1.36 -13.45
CA PRO A 235 5.02 2.39 -14.49
C PRO A 235 3.64 2.73 -15.05
N ALA A 236 2.81 1.74 -15.40
CA ALA A 236 1.52 1.99 -16.02
C ALA A 236 0.55 2.72 -15.09
N ILE A 237 0.44 2.30 -13.82
CA ILE A 237 -0.45 2.96 -12.86
C ILE A 237 0.05 4.36 -12.51
N THR A 238 1.37 4.56 -12.46
CA THR A 238 1.98 5.87 -12.27
C THR A 238 1.57 6.82 -13.38
N ASP A 239 1.67 6.36 -14.63
CA ASP A 239 1.33 7.15 -15.80
C ASP A 239 -0.14 7.56 -15.78
N GLU A 240 -1.04 6.66 -15.38
CA GLU A 240 -2.46 7.00 -15.24
C GLU A 240 -2.71 8.00 -14.11
N MET A 241 -1.94 7.93 -13.01
CA MET A 241 -2.11 8.81 -11.85
C MET A 241 -1.64 10.25 -12.10
N VAL A 242 -0.53 10.43 -12.83
CA VAL A 242 0.13 11.74 -12.99
C VAL A 242 -0.05 12.39 -14.37
N ALA A 243 -0.69 11.71 -15.32
CA ALA A 243 -1.04 12.27 -16.63
C ALA A 243 -2.17 13.31 -16.55
#